data_AF-A0A699J8S4-F1
#
_entry.id   AF-A0A699J8S4-F1
#
_cell.length_a   1.000
_cell.length_b   1.000
_cell.length_c   1.000
_cell.angle_alpha   90.00
_cell.angle_beta   90.00
_cell.angle_gamma   90.00
#
_symmetry.space_group_name_H-M   'P 1'
#
loop_
_entity.id
_entity.type
_entity.pdbx_description
1 polymer ?
#
loop_
_entity_poly.entity_id
_entity_poly.type
_entity_poly.pdbx_seq_one_letter_code
_entity_poly.pdbx_strand_id
1 'polypeptide(L)'
;LTDAEKEKLFMEFLEKRRKFFASKRAEEKRNRPPTKAQQRSLMCTYLKNMDRWKPKALKNKYFAKIKELFNKAMTKINNFIDFRTELVEERSKKAEESSSKRAGDELEQESAKKQKVDDDLIKKQLNLRGVWR
;
A
#
# COMPACT_ATOMS: atom_id res chain seq x y z
N LEU A 1 -13.62 -46.37 29.48
CA LEU A 1 -14.27 -45.25 28.80
C LEU A 1 -15.77 -45.47 28.91
N THR A 2 -16.44 -44.68 29.73
CA THR A 2 -17.90 -44.74 29.89
C THR A 2 -18.59 -44.22 28.63
N ASP A 3 -19.85 -44.57 28.39
CA ASP A 3 -20.55 -44.14 27.17
C ASP A 3 -20.69 -42.61 27.10
N ALA A 4 -20.82 -41.94 28.24
CA ALA A 4 -20.79 -40.48 28.32
C ALA A 4 -19.44 -39.86 27.88
N GLU A 5 -18.32 -40.50 28.21
CA GLU A 5 -16.98 -40.05 27.77
C GLU A 5 -16.80 -40.24 26.26
N LYS A 6 -17.34 -41.33 25.68
CA LYS A 6 -17.34 -41.57 24.23
C LYS A 6 -18.13 -40.50 23.49
N GLU A 7 -19.32 -40.14 23.97
CA GLU A 7 -20.15 -39.09 23.39
C GLU A 7 -19.44 -37.73 23.42
N LYS A 8 -18.80 -37.39 24.55
CA LYS A 8 -18.04 -36.14 24.68
C LYS A 8 -16.88 -36.07 23.69
N LEU A 9 -16.10 -37.15 23.56
CA LEU A 9 -15.00 -37.23 22.58
C LEU A 9 -15.49 -37.15 21.13
N PHE A 10 -16.63 -37.78 20.83
CA PHE A 10 -17.24 -37.71 19.50
C PHE A 10 -17.71 -36.30 19.16
N MET A 11 -18.33 -35.60 20.10
CA MET A 11 -18.75 -34.21 19.93
C MET A 11 -17.56 -33.27 19.74
N GLU A 12 -16.50 -33.44 20.52
CA GLU A 12 -15.25 -32.68 20.36
C GLU A 12 -14.62 -32.92 18.97
N PHE A 13 -14.63 -34.16 18.50
CA PHE A 13 -14.16 -34.52 17.16
C PHE A 13 -14.99 -33.85 16.06
N LEU A 14 -16.32 -33.86 16.16
CA LEU A 14 -17.21 -33.19 15.21
C LEU A 14 -16.97 -31.68 15.18
N GLU A 15 -16.76 -31.05 16.33
CA GLU A 15 -16.47 -29.63 16.42
C GLU A 15 -15.15 -29.27 15.73
N LYS A 16 -14.09 -30.05 15.99
CA LYS A 16 -12.79 -29.91 15.29
C LYS A 16 -12.94 -30.06 13.78
N ARG A 17 -13.71 -31.06 13.33
CA ARG A 17 -13.98 -31.31 11.91
C ARG A 17 -14.74 -30.15 11.26
N ARG A 18 -15.77 -29.60 11.91
CA ARG A 18 -16.51 -28.42 11.43
C ARG A 18 -15.61 -27.20 11.27
N LYS A 19 -14.74 -26.93 12.26
CA LYS A 19 -13.77 -25.82 12.22
C LYS A 19 -12.76 -25.98 11.08
N PHE A 20 -12.25 -27.20 10.86
CA PHE A 20 -11.34 -27.49 9.76
C PHE A 20 -11.96 -27.22 8.36
N PHE A 21 -13.18 -27.68 8.12
CA PHE A 21 -13.85 -27.39 6.85
C PHE A 21 -14.28 -25.93 6.70
N ALA A 22 -14.52 -25.22 7.80
CA ALA A 22 -14.74 -23.79 7.77
C ALA A 22 -13.47 -23.03 7.36
N SER A 23 -12.32 -23.35 7.96
CA SER A 23 -11.04 -22.72 7.62
C SER A 23 -10.62 -23.01 6.18
N LYS A 24 -10.75 -24.27 5.72
CA LYS A 24 -10.45 -24.65 4.33
C LYS A 24 -11.27 -23.87 3.31
N ARG A 25 -12.58 -23.72 3.51
CA ARG A 25 -13.44 -22.90 2.62
C ARG A 25 -13.07 -21.43 2.66
N ALA A 26 -12.64 -20.90 3.79
CA ALA A 26 -12.20 -19.52 3.90
C ALA A 26 -10.87 -19.29 3.17
N GLU A 27 -9.92 -20.20 3.31
CA GLU A 27 -8.64 -20.21 2.59
C GLU A 27 -8.85 -20.30 1.07
N GLU A 28 -9.71 -21.22 0.61
CA GLU A 28 -10.08 -21.36 -0.80
C GLU A 28 -10.69 -20.07 -1.37
N LYS A 29 -11.56 -19.40 -0.61
CA LYS A 29 -12.15 -18.11 -1.01
C LYS A 29 -11.11 -17.00 -1.14
N ARG A 30 -10.10 -16.96 -0.27
CA ARG A 30 -9.01 -15.95 -0.30
C ARG A 30 -8.07 -16.16 -1.49
N ASN A 31 -7.81 -17.41 -1.84
CA ASN A 31 -6.93 -17.78 -2.95
C ASN A 31 -7.63 -17.73 -4.31
N ARG A 32 -8.91 -17.34 -4.37
CA ARG A 32 -9.64 -17.22 -5.61
C ARG A 32 -9.05 -16.08 -6.46
N PRO A 33 -8.63 -16.35 -7.71
CA PRO A 33 -8.11 -15.30 -8.56
C PRO A 33 -9.20 -14.25 -8.84
N PRO A 34 -8.81 -12.96 -8.97
CA PRO A 34 -9.77 -11.90 -9.22
C PRO A 34 -10.45 -12.12 -10.57
N THR A 35 -11.78 -11.97 -10.57
CA THR A 35 -12.61 -12.10 -11.77
C THR A 35 -12.27 -10.99 -12.77
N LYS A 36 -12.50 -11.23 -14.07
CA LYS A 36 -12.29 -10.21 -15.14
C LYS A 36 -12.97 -8.87 -14.85
N ALA A 37 -14.15 -8.88 -14.23
CA ALA A 37 -14.86 -7.68 -13.79
C ALA A 37 -14.15 -6.95 -12.62
N GLN A 38 -13.62 -7.70 -11.65
CA GLN A 38 -12.85 -7.15 -10.54
C GLN A 38 -11.54 -6.54 -11.04
N GLN A 39 -10.82 -7.24 -11.91
CA GLN A 39 -9.61 -6.73 -12.58
C GLN A 39 -9.91 -5.45 -13.36
N ARG A 40 -11.00 -5.42 -14.12
CA ARG A 40 -11.45 -4.24 -14.86
C ARG A 40 -11.72 -3.07 -13.93
N SER A 41 -12.42 -3.31 -12.82
CA SER A 41 -12.73 -2.28 -11.82
C SER A 41 -11.44 -1.69 -11.24
N LEU A 42 -10.48 -2.54 -10.86
CA LEU A 42 -9.19 -2.12 -10.34
C LEU A 42 -8.41 -1.27 -11.35
N MET A 43 -8.28 -1.74 -12.59
CA MET A 43 -7.61 -1.01 -13.67
C MET A 43 -8.29 0.34 -13.96
N CYS A 44 -9.62 0.39 -13.97
CA CYS A 44 -10.37 1.64 -14.17
C CYS A 44 -10.16 2.65 -13.04
N THR A 45 -10.21 2.19 -11.78
CA THR A 45 -9.96 3.03 -10.60
C THR A 45 -8.55 3.63 -10.67
N TYR A 46 -7.58 2.82 -11.07
CA TYR A 46 -6.21 3.27 -11.24
C TYR A 46 -6.06 4.34 -12.33
N LEU A 47 -6.59 4.08 -13.52
CA LEU A 47 -6.55 5.01 -14.66
C LEU A 47 -7.28 6.33 -14.36
N LYS A 48 -8.34 6.29 -13.55
CA LYS A 48 -9.04 7.50 -13.07
C LYS A 48 -8.11 8.40 -12.25
N ASN A 49 -7.25 7.82 -11.42
CA ASN A 49 -6.39 8.57 -10.51
C ASN A 49 -5.07 9.00 -11.18
N MET A 50 -4.45 8.12 -11.97
CA MET A 50 -3.15 8.38 -12.59
C MET A 50 -3.25 9.27 -13.83
N ASP A 51 -4.11 8.89 -14.77
CA ASP A 51 -4.20 9.53 -16.09
C ASP A 51 -5.48 10.40 -16.20
N ARG A 52 -6.18 10.68 -15.08
CA ARG A 52 -7.43 11.48 -15.00
C ARG A 52 -8.53 11.04 -15.97
N TRP A 53 -8.64 9.74 -16.25
CA TRP A 53 -9.67 9.23 -17.15
C TRP A 53 -11.08 9.42 -16.57
N LYS A 54 -12.01 9.90 -17.41
CA LYS A 54 -13.43 9.99 -17.05
C LYS A 54 -14.03 8.58 -16.94
N PRO A 55 -14.74 8.24 -15.84
CA PRO A 55 -15.34 6.91 -15.66
C PRO A 55 -16.29 6.51 -16.80
N LYS A 56 -17.08 7.46 -17.33
CA LYS A 56 -17.98 7.22 -18.47
C LYS A 56 -17.23 6.75 -19.72
N ALA A 57 -16.02 7.27 -19.96
CA ALA A 57 -15.20 6.90 -21.11
C ALA A 57 -14.57 5.51 -20.96
N LEU A 58 -14.25 5.08 -19.74
CA LEU A 58 -13.70 3.74 -19.48
C LEU A 58 -14.78 2.65 -19.46
N LYS A 59 -16.00 2.98 -18.98
CA LYS A 59 -17.13 2.04 -18.93
C LYS A 59 -17.47 1.45 -20.31
N ASN A 60 -17.40 2.24 -21.38
CA ASN A 60 -17.76 1.81 -22.74
C ASN A 60 -16.61 1.13 -23.52
N LYS A 61 -15.39 1.05 -22.96
CA LYS A 61 -14.25 0.43 -23.65
C LYS A 61 -14.17 -1.07 -23.44
N TYR A 62 -13.59 -1.80 -24.39
CA TYR A 62 -13.33 -3.23 -24.23
C TYR A 62 -12.22 -3.48 -23.19
N PHE A 63 -12.24 -4.66 -22.55
CA PHE A 63 -11.29 -5.00 -21.49
C PHE A 63 -9.82 -4.94 -21.95
N ALA A 64 -9.51 -5.42 -23.16
CA ALA A 64 -8.15 -5.35 -23.67
C ALA A 64 -7.64 -3.91 -23.85
N LYS A 65 -8.50 -2.95 -24.21
CA LYS A 65 -8.12 -1.53 -24.28
C LYS A 65 -7.76 -0.98 -22.92
N ILE A 66 -8.55 -1.33 -21.91
CA ILE A 66 -8.32 -0.91 -20.53
C ILE A 66 -7.00 -1.50 -20.03
N LYS A 67 -6.73 -2.77 -20.36
CA LYS A 67 -5.46 -3.45 -20.04
C LYS A 67 -4.27 -2.77 -20.71
N GLU A 68 -4.36 -2.39 -21.99
CA GLU A 68 -3.31 -1.64 -22.70
C GLU A 68 -3.03 -0.28 -22.05
N LEU A 69 -4.07 0.50 -21.75
CA LEU A 69 -3.94 1.80 -21.10
C LEU A 69 -3.28 1.66 -19.73
N PHE A 70 -3.70 0.66 -18.96
CA PHE A 70 -3.14 0.36 -17.65
C PHE A 70 -1.65 0.00 -17.73
N ASN A 71 -1.27 -0.87 -18.66
CA ASN A 71 0.14 -1.23 -18.86
C ASN A 71 0.99 -0.01 -19.22
N LYS A 72 0.47 0.88 -20.09
CA LYS A 72 1.15 2.14 -20.45
C LYS A 72 1.30 3.08 -19.25
N ALA A 73 0.32 3.13 -18.35
CA ALA A 73 0.43 3.90 -17.11
C ALA A 73 1.48 3.28 -16.16
N MET A 74 1.56 1.95 -16.09
CA MET A 74 2.54 1.26 -15.26
C MET A 74 3.97 1.43 -15.75
N THR A 75 4.22 1.39 -17.06
CA THR A 75 5.57 1.63 -17.60
C THR A 75 6.05 3.04 -17.30
N LYS A 76 5.17 4.06 -17.34
CA LYS A 76 5.53 5.43 -16.93
C LYS A 76 6.02 5.51 -15.49
N ILE A 77 5.39 4.76 -14.58
CA ILE A 77 5.76 4.75 -13.16
C ILE A 77 7.02 3.96 -12.91
N ASN A 78 7.18 2.82 -13.56
CA ASN A 78 8.41 2.04 -13.43
C ASN A 78 9.65 2.81 -13.93
N ASN A 79 9.46 3.70 -14.91
CA ASN A 79 10.52 4.58 -15.43
C ASN A 79 10.66 5.88 -14.62
N PHE A 80 9.86 6.12 -13.58
CA PHE A 80 9.95 7.32 -12.78
C PHE A 80 11.11 7.20 -11.79
N ILE A 81 12.19 7.95 -12.05
CA ILE A 81 13.32 8.11 -11.14
C ILE A 81 13.02 9.29 -10.21
N ASP A 82 13.11 9.07 -8.90
CA ASP A 82 12.90 10.14 -7.92
C ASP A 82 14.12 11.08 -7.96
N PHE A 83 13.88 12.38 -8.13
CA PHE A 83 14.91 13.43 -8.10
C PHE A 83 15.77 13.39 -6.82
N ARG A 84 15.25 12.82 -5.72
CA ARG A 84 16.03 12.62 -4.49
C ARG A 84 17.10 11.53 -4.62
N THR A 85 16.87 10.52 -5.46
CA THR A 85 17.86 9.45 -5.68
C THR A 85 19.09 9.96 -6.42
N GLU A 86 18.91 10.90 -7.35
CA GLU A 86 20.01 11.56 -8.06
C GLU A 86 20.84 12.45 -7.11
N LEU A 87 20.18 13.24 -6.24
CA LEU A 87 20.87 14.11 -5.26
C LEU A 87 21.71 13.35 -4.23
N VAL A 88 21.31 12.14 -3.84
CA VAL A 88 22.07 11.31 -2.89
C VAL A 88 23.31 10.71 -3.55
N GLU A 89 23.20 10.17 -4.78
CA GLU A 89 24.38 9.70 -5.52
C GLU A 89 25.38 10.81 -5.82
N GLU A 90 24.90 12.01 -6.19
CA GLU A 90 25.77 13.15 -6.51
C GLU A 90 26.52 13.68 -5.27
N ARG A 91 25.88 13.64 -4.09
CA ARG A 91 26.53 13.96 -2.80
C ARG A 91 27.57 12.90 -2.39
N SER A 92 27.32 11.62 -2.68
CA SER A 92 28.28 10.55 -2.40
C SER A 92 29.52 10.63 -3.29
N LYS A 93 29.40 11.06 -4.55
CA LYS A 93 30.54 11.26 -5.47
C LYS A 93 31.38 12.50 -5.14
N LYS A 94 30.78 13.55 -4.56
CA LYS A 94 31.51 14.76 -4.12
C LYS A 94 32.25 14.61 -2.79
N ALA A 95 31.99 13.57 -2.00
CA ALA A 95 32.65 13.39 -0.70
C ALA A 95 34.07 12.79 -0.79
N GLU A 96 34.45 12.15 -1.91
CA GLU A 96 35.80 11.59 -2.10
C GLU A 96 36.79 12.56 -2.79
N GLU A 97 36.32 13.57 -3.54
CA GLU A 97 37.21 14.42 -4.35
C GLU A 97 37.35 15.87 -3.85
N SER A 98 36.72 16.26 -2.73
CA SER A 98 36.76 17.65 -2.26
C SER A 98 37.18 17.84 -0.80
N SER A 99 37.93 16.90 -0.19
CA SER A 99 38.67 17.18 1.05
C SER A 99 39.97 17.95 0.76
N SER A 100 39.90 19.01 -0.03
CA SER A 100 41.02 19.92 -0.23
C SER A 100 40.49 21.33 -0.50
N LYS A 101 40.32 22.05 0.61
CA LYS A 101 40.39 23.52 0.78
C LYS A 101 39.66 24.36 -0.27
N ARG A 102 38.61 25.09 0.14
CA ARG A 102 38.51 26.56 -0.04
C ARG A 102 37.30 27.18 0.65
N ALA A 103 37.46 28.49 0.86
CA ALA A 103 36.75 29.42 1.71
C ALA A 103 35.27 29.63 1.36
N GLY A 104 34.56 30.20 2.33
CA GLY A 104 33.11 30.32 2.40
C GLY A 104 32.44 31.14 1.31
N ASP A 105 31.16 30.81 1.13
CA ASP A 105 30.15 31.73 0.65
C ASP A 105 28.84 31.44 1.40
N GLU A 106 28.26 32.49 1.96
CA GLU A 106 27.19 32.49 2.96
C GLU A 106 25.84 32.53 2.21
N LEU A 107 25.26 31.36 1.94
CA LEU A 107 23.89 31.30 1.43
C LEU A 107 22.91 31.36 2.60
N GLU A 108 22.53 32.57 2.97
CA GLU A 108 21.34 32.85 3.79
C GLU A 108 20.11 32.26 3.13
N GLN A 109 19.73 31.05 3.58
CA GLN A 109 18.43 30.49 3.26
C GLN A 109 17.43 30.99 4.32
N GLU A 110 16.71 32.06 3.96
CA GLU A 110 15.62 32.66 4.71
C GLU A 110 14.57 31.59 5.09
N SER A 111 14.72 31.01 6.28
CA SER A 111 13.80 30.01 6.81
C SER A 111 12.59 30.71 7.44
N ALA A 112 11.65 31.12 6.59
CA ALA A 112 10.38 31.67 7.04
C ALA A 112 9.57 30.60 7.81
N LYS A 113 9.58 30.76 9.15
CA LYS A 113 8.56 30.36 10.15
C LYS A 113 8.21 28.87 10.25
N LYS A 114 8.93 28.16 11.13
CA LYS A 114 8.43 26.96 11.82
C LYS A 114 7.31 27.37 12.78
N GLN A 115 6.07 26.96 12.50
CA GLN A 115 5.00 26.98 13.51
C GLN A 115 5.29 25.86 14.51
N LYS A 116 5.51 26.21 15.78
CA LYS A 116 5.58 25.25 16.88
C LYS A 116 4.20 24.62 17.03
N VAL A 117 4.08 23.33 16.76
CA VAL A 117 2.89 22.56 17.13
C VAL A 117 3.12 22.10 18.56
N ASP A 118 2.28 22.57 19.48
CA ASP A 118 2.31 22.18 20.89
C ASP A 118 2.19 20.66 21.03
N ASP A 119 3.10 20.06 21.81
CA ASP A 119 3.18 18.62 22.09
C ASP A 119 1.88 18.05 22.70
N ASP A 120 1.03 18.93 23.25
CA ASP A 120 -0.26 18.58 23.85
C ASP A 120 -1.30 18.11 22.82
N LEU A 121 -1.17 18.51 21.55
CA LEU A 121 -2.03 18.05 20.46
C LEU A 121 -1.72 16.59 20.05
N ILE A 122 -0.45 16.18 20.16
CA ILE A 122 0.02 14.83 19.84
C ILE A 122 -0.51 13.82 20.87
N LYS A 123 -0.52 14.19 22.16
CA LYS A 123 -1.09 13.35 23.23
C LYS A 123 -2.59 13.08 23.04
N LYS A 124 -3.38 14.08 22.62
CA LYS A 124 -4.82 13.90 22.36
C LYS A 124 -5.11 12.97 21.16
N GLN A 125 -4.28 13.01 20.12
CA GLN A 125 -4.36 12.11 18.95
C GLN A 125 -4.12 10.64 19.31
N LEU A 126 -3.17 10.36 20.22
CA LEU A 126 -2.88 8.99 20.68
C LEU A 126 -4.04 8.38 21.47
N ASN A 127 -4.71 9.18 22.31
CA ASN A 127 -5.86 8.69 23.09
C ASN A 127 -7.09 8.38 22.22
N LEU A 128 -7.32 9.11 21.14
CA LEU A 128 -8.45 8.86 20.23
C LEU A 128 -8.27 7.58 19.38
N ARG A 129 -7.03 7.15 19.11
CA ARG A 129 -6.78 5.87 18.41
C ARG A 129 -7.03 4.63 19.28
N GLY A 130 -7.09 4.78 20.60
CA GLY A 130 -7.39 3.69 21.53
C GLY A 130 -8.88 3.35 21.67
N VAL A 131 -9.78 4.25 21.23
CA VAL A 131 -11.24 4.14 21.43
C VAL A 131 -11.93 3.37 20.30
N TRP A 132 -11.26 3.15 19.17
CA TRP A 132 -11.78 2.39 18.03
C TRP A 132 -11.18 0.98 17.95
N ARG A 133 -11.35 0.21 19.02
CA ARG A 133 -11.14 -1.25 19.01
C ARG A 133 -12.33 -1.97 19.61
#